data_AF-A0A8J6VRH9-F1
#
_entry.id   AF-A0A8J6VRH9-F1
#
_cell.length_a   1.000
_cell.length_b   1.000
_cell.length_c   1.000
_cell.angle_alpha   90.00
_cell.angle_beta   90.00
_cell.angle_gamma   90.00
#
_symmetry.space_group_name_H-M   'P 1'
#
loop_
_entity.id
_entity.type
_entity.pdbx_description
1 polymer ?
#
loop_
_entity_poly.entity_id
_entity_poly.type
_entity_poly.pdbx_seq_one_letter_code
_entity_poly.pdbx_strand_id
1 'polypeptide(L)'
;MDAHELLERYAAGERNFDTVDLSGTYLSGADLRGVDLKKAILCEADLSGAYLVGAELNGVVLREANLSGARLSGAHLNGADLSKANLVGADLSSTMLWRAVLKRANLAGANLNRASLNEANLAEANLATADLRDAKLTGANLTGANLSEATLVKATLCKAKLVLASLCGANLERADLAEANLSDSDLSWVNLDGANLRAANLSRVNLGEAELTGANLYRANLTAAKLIVAILRGANLERAELISANLSSADLSWANLDDANLSGANLHRAILEDTRLSSTILRGADLNEAKLNSEIHALNFLDFSWATMPDGAVHS
;
A
#
# COMPACT_ATOMS: atom_id res chain seq x y z
N MET A 1 -38.77 -0.87 -5.66
CA MET A 1 -39.24 -0.85 -4.26
C MET A 1 -38.77 0.48 -3.68
N ASP A 2 -39.55 1.11 -2.81
CA ASP A 2 -39.08 2.34 -2.15
C ASP A 2 -38.53 2.06 -0.73
N ALA A 3 -37.93 3.09 -0.11
CA ALA A 3 -37.38 2.97 1.24
C ALA A 3 -38.43 2.62 2.29
N HIS A 4 -39.65 3.16 2.17
CA HIS A 4 -40.69 2.96 3.16
C HIS A 4 -41.18 1.52 3.13
N GLU A 5 -41.46 0.98 1.94
CA GLU A 5 -41.85 -0.41 1.73
C GLU A 5 -40.77 -1.38 2.27
N LEU A 6 -39.50 -1.12 2.00
CA LEU A 6 -38.40 -1.92 2.53
C LEU A 6 -38.39 -1.92 4.07
N LEU A 7 -38.48 -0.74 4.68
CA LEU A 7 -38.37 -0.60 6.13
C LEU A 7 -39.56 -1.22 6.86
N GLU A 8 -40.77 -1.12 6.31
CA GLU A 8 -41.96 -1.77 6.86
C GLU A 8 -41.83 -3.30 6.81
N ARG A 9 -41.46 -3.85 5.65
CA ARG A 9 -41.25 -5.29 5.48
C ARG A 9 -40.12 -5.82 6.38
N TYR A 10 -39.04 -5.04 6.49
CA TYR A 10 -37.93 -5.37 7.39
C TYR A 10 -38.37 -5.36 8.86
N ALA A 11 -39.16 -4.37 9.27
CA ALA A 11 -39.74 -4.30 10.61
C ALA A 11 -40.71 -5.47 10.89
N ALA A 12 -41.41 -5.97 9.86
CA ALA A 12 -42.26 -7.15 9.93
C ALA A 12 -41.48 -8.49 10.01
N GLY A 13 -40.14 -8.44 9.97
CA GLY A 13 -39.28 -9.62 10.10
C GLY A 13 -38.76 -10.17 8.78
N GLU A 14 -39.14 -9.58 7.64
CA GLU A 14 -38.54 -9.94 6.36
C GLU A 14 -37.07 -9.53 6.34
N ARG A 15 -36.22 -10.39 5.80
CA ARG A 15 -34.78 -10.12 5.66
C ARG A 15 -34.28 -10.26 4.24
N ASN A 16 -35.02 -10.96 3.37
CA ASN A 16 -34.62 -11.18 2.00
C ASN A 16 -35.20 -10.09 1.09
N PHE A 17 -34.30 -9.26 0.57
CA PHE A 17 -34.56 -8.24 -0.42
C PHE A 17 -33.54 -8.38 -1.56
N ASP A 18 -33.23 -9.62 -1.95
CA ASP A 18 -32.34 -9.88 -3.07
C ASP A 18 -32.89 -9.31 -4.37
N THR A 19 -31.99 -8.82 -5.23
CA THR A 19 -32.30 -8.34 -6.60
C THR A 19 -33.26 -7.14 -6.71
N VAL A 20 -33.70 -6.55 -5.59
CA VAL A 20 -34.58 -5.38 -5.60
C VAL A 20 -33.87 -4.15 -6.17
N ASP A 21 -34.64 -3.26 -6.78
CA ASP A 21 -34.18 -1.91 -7.13
C ASP A 21 -34.65 -0.90 -6.07
N LEU A 22 -33.65 -0.28 -5.46
CA LEU A 22 -33.70 0.74 -4.40
C LEU A 22 -32.82 1.94 -4.79
N SER A 23 -32.60 2.16 -6.09
CA SER A 23 -31.80 3.28 -6.58
C SER A 23 -32.39 4.61 -6.10
N GLY A 24 -31.52 5.53 -5.66
CA GLY A 24 -31.91 6.86 -5.18
C GLY A 24 -32.74 6.88 -3.89
N THR A 25 -32.89 5.74 -3.20
CA THR A 25 -33.68 5.70 -1.96
C THR A 25 -32.96 6.33 -0.78
N TYR A 26 -33.74 6.83 0.19
CA TYR A 26 -33.23 7.41 1.44
C TYR A 26 -33.33 6.38 2.57
N LEU A 27 -32.19 5.78 2.91
CA LEU A 27 -32.00 4.78 3.97
C LEU A 27 -30.98 5.26 5.01
N SER A 28 -30.76 6.58 5.10
CA SER A 28 -29.82 7.19 6.04
C SER A 28 -30.19 6.81 7.48
N GLY A 29 -29.23 6.30 8.26
CA GLY A 29 -29.44 5.87 9.64
C GLY A 29 -30.32 4.64 9.82
N ALA A 30 -30.78 3.99 8.74
CA ALA A 30 -31.65 2.83 8.83
C ALA A 30 -30.96 1.65 9.55
N ASP A 31 -31.72 0.91 10.36
CA ASP A 31 -31.26 -0.34 10.95
C ASP A 31 -31.58 -1.52 10.03
N LEU A 32 -30.55 -2.01 9.35
CA LEU A 32 -30.62 -3.09 8.36
C LEU A 32 -29.60 -4.20 8.67
N ARG A 33 -29.34 -4.44 9.96
CA ARG A 33 -28.39 -5.46 10.42
C ARG A 33 -28.79 -6.85 9.92
N GLY A 34 -27.87 -7.54 9.24
CA GLY A 34 -28.12 -8.87 8.69
C GLY A 34 -29.16 -8.92 7.57
N VAL A 35 -29.51 -7.78 6.95
CA VAL A 35 -30.38 -7.78 5.76
C VAL A 35 -29.69 -8.54 4.61
N ASP A 36 -30.46 -9.25 3.80
CA ASP A 36 -30.00 -9.82 2.54
C ASP A 36 -30.42 -8.91 1.39
N LEU A 37 -29.43 -8.23 0.80
CA LEU A 37 -29.53 -7.34 -0.36
C LEU A 37 -28.60 -7.84 -1.48
N LYS A 38 -28.36 -9.15 -1.56
CA LYS A 38 -27.54 -9.72 -2.63
C LYS A 38 -28.05 -9.27 -3.99
N LYS A 39 -27.14 -8.76 -4.83
CA LYS A 39 -27.43 -8.29 -6.19
C LYS A 39 -28.52 -7.22 -6.29
N ALA A 40 -28.91 -6.59 -5.18
CA ALA A 40 -29.82 -5.45 -5.21
C ALA A 40 -29.12 -4.26 -5.89
N ILE A 41 -29.92 -3.34 -6.42
CA ILE A 41 -29.45 -2.11 -7.05
C ILE A 41 -29.75 -0.96 -6.09
N LEU A 42 -28.70 -0.34 -5.59
CA LEU A 42 -28.72 0.80 -4.68
C LEU A 42 -27.88 1.96 -5.25
N CYS A 43 -27.89 2.11 -6.58
CA CYS A 43 -27.23 3.24 -7.24
C CYS A 43 -27.74 4.56 -6.65
N GLU A 44 -26.83 5.46 -6.29
CA GLU A 44 -27.17 6.80 -5.76
C GLU A 44 -28.03 6.78 -4.47
N ALA A 45 -28.21 5.63 -3.82
CA ALA A 45 -28.96 5.54 -2.58
C ALA A 45 -28.20 6.23 -1.43
N ASP A 46 -28.93 6.86 -0.51
CA ASP A 46 -28.37 7.42 0.72
C ASP A 46 -28.48 6.41 1.86
N LEU A 47 -27.36 5.78 2.21
CA LEU A 47 -27.17 4.85 3.32
C LEU A 47 -26.26 5.46 4.39
N SER A 48 -26.11 6.78 4.42
CA SER A 48 -25.24 7.45 5.39
C SER A 48 -25.63 7.09 6.82
N GLY A 49 -24.64 6.67 7.63
CA GLY A 49 -24.87 6.23 9.00
C GLY A 49 -25.75 4.98 9.17
N ALA A 50 -26.13 4.28 8.10
CA ALA A 50 -26.94 3.07 8.19
C ALA A 50 -26.22 1.93 8.94
N TYR A 51 -26.98 1.09 9.64
CA TYR A 51 -26.47 -0.06 10.37
C TYR A 51 -26.63 -1.32 9.52
N LEU A 52 -25.54 -1.75 8.89
CA LEU A 52 -25.47 -2.89 7.97
C LEU A 52 -24.54 -4.01 8.49
N VAL A 53 -24.36 -4.08 9.82
CA VAL A 53 -23.50 -5.08 10.45
C VAL A 53 -23.97 -6.48 10.05
N GLY A 54 -23.04 -7.28 9.50
CA GLY A 54 -23.33 -8.63 9.02
C GLY A 54 -24.32 -8.72 7.85
N ALA A 55 -24.61 -7.62 7.16
CA ALA A 55 -25.49 -7.64 5.99
C ALA A 55 -24.88 -8.46 4.85
N GLU A 56 -25.75 -9.15 4.11
CA GLU A 56 -25.39 -9.89 2.91
C GLU A 56 -25.57 -9.00 1.68
N LEU A 57 -24.46 -8.53 1.11
CA LEU A 57 -24.39 -7.53 0.05
C LEU A 57 -23.58 -8.06 -1.16
N ASN A 58 -23.46 -9.38 -1.31
CA ASN A 58 -22.65 -9.96 -2.38
C ASN A 58 -23.24 -9.57 -3.75
N GLY A 59 -22.39 -9.02 -4.62
CA GLY A 59 -22.78 -8.55 -5.95
C GLY A 59 -23.73 -7.35 -5.97
N VAL A 60 -23.95 -6.67 -4.83
CA VAL A 60 -24.80 -5.46 -4.78
C VAL A 60 -24.20 -4.34 -5.64
N VAL A 61 -25.05 -3.51 -6.24
CA VAL A 61 -24.63 -2.33 -7.01
C VAL A 61 -24.88 -1.07 -6.19
N LEU A 62 -23.81 -0.48 -5.66
CA LEU A 62 -23.77 0.72 -4.80
C LEU A 62 -23.03 1.88 -5.50
N ARG A 63 -23.09 1.95 -6.83
CA ARG A 63 -22.41 2.99 -7.60
C ARG A 63 -22.92 4.36 -7.18
N GLU A 64 -21.99 5.27 -6.87
CA GLU A 64 -22.30 6.64 -6.45
C GLU A 64 -23.21 6.74 -5.20
N ALA A 65 -23.40 5.65 -4.46
CA ALA A 65 -24.17 5.63 -3.23
C ALA A 65 -23.43 6.35 -2.09
N ASN A 66 -24.19 6.94 -1.17
CA ASN A 66 -23.64 7.56 0.03
C ASN A 66 -23.68 6.58 1.21
N LEU A 67 -22.54 6.05 1.60
CA LEU A 67 -22.36 5.18 2.78
C LEU A 67 -21.48 5.86 3.85
N SER A 68 -21.38 7.20 3.85
CA SER A 68 -20.54 7.91 4.83
C SER A 68 -20.96 7.56 6.26
N GLY A 69 -20.01 7.16 7.09
CA GLY A 69 -20.26 6.74 8.48
C GLY A 69 -21.13 5.49 8.65
N ALA A 70 -21.46 4.77 7.57
CA ALA A 70 -22.23 3.54 7.66
C ALA A 70 -21.46 2.45 8.42
N ARG A 71 -22.18 1.59 9.12
CA ARG A 71 -21.62 0.50 9.94
C ARG A 71 -21.80 -0.83 9.23
N LEU A 72 -20.77 -1.26 8.51
CA LEU A 72 -20.74 -2.46 7.69
C LEU A 72 -19.87 -3.58 8.30
N SER A 73 -19.47 -3.48 9.57
CA SER A 73 -18.59 -4.47 10.18
C SER A 73 -19.09 -5.91 9.94
N GLY A 74 -18.20 -6.77 9.44
CA GLY A 74 -18.51 -8.17 9.11
C GLY A 74 -19.48 -8.40 7.93
N ALA A 75 -19.89 -7.36 7.19
CA ALA A 75 -20.75 -7.53 6.03
C ALA A 75 -20.05 -8.26 4.86
N HIS A 76 -20.85 -8.95 4.03
CA HIS A 76 -20.37 -9.70 2.87
C HIS A 76 -20.62 -8.93 1.58
N LEU A 77 -19.59 -8.29 1.02
CA LEU A 77 -19.62 -7.45 -0.19
C LEU A 77 -18.80 -8.06 -1.33
N ASN A 78 -18.67 -9.38 -1.43
CA ASN A 78 -17.87 -9.99 -2.48
C ASN A 78 -18.46 -9.65 -3.86
N GLY A 79 -17.62 -9.17 -4.77
CA GLY A 79 -18.03 -8.73 -6.11
C GLY A 79 -18.99 -7.54 -6.15
N ALA A 80 -19.19 -6.81 -5.04
CA ALA A 80 -20.01 -5.60 -5.03
C ALA A 80 -19.40 -4.50 -5.90
N ASP A 81 -20.24 -3.69 -6.55
CA ASP A 81 -19.83 -2.49 -7.28
C ASP A 81 -20.08 -1.24 -6.44
N LEU A 82 -19.02 -0.75 -5.79
CA LEU A 82 -18.96 0.48 -4.99
C LEU A 82 -18.26 1.60 -5.77
N SER A 83 -18.24 1.55 -7.11
CA SER A 83 -17.56 2.56 -7.91
C SER A 83 -18.06 3.96 -7.58
N LYS A 84 -17.13 4.86 -7.23
CA LYS A 84 -17.40 6.24 -6.81
C LYS A 84 -18.32 6.38 -5.58
N ALA A 85 -18.56 5.32 -4.81
CA ALA A 85 -19.33 5.42 -3.58
C ALA A 85 -18.61 6.30 -2.54
N ASN A 86 -19.38 6.99 -1.71
CA ASN A 86 -18.85 7.74 -0.58
C ASN A 86 -18.87 6.86 0.68
N LEU A 87 -17.71 6.42 1.15
CA LEU A 87 -17.50 5.56 2.32
C LEU A 87 -16.68 6.28 3.42
N VAL A 88 -16.64 7.62 3.40
CA VAL A 88 -15.88 8.40 4.37
C VAL A 88 -16.28 8.03 5.79
N GLY A 89 -15.28 7.65 6.60
CA GLY A 89 -15.49 7.25 8.00
C GLY A 89 -16.37 6.01 8.21
N ALA A 90 -16.67 5.24 7.16
CA ALA A 90 -17.45 4.01 7.29
C ALA A 90 -16.67 2.93 8.06
N ASP A 91 -17.39 2.13 8.84
CA ASP A 91 -16.81 0.95 9.50
C ASP A 91 -16.99 -0.28 8.61
N LEU A 92 -15.93 -0.63 7.89
CA LEU A 92 -15.80 -1.81 7.02
C LEU A 92 -14.92 -2.89 7.68
N SER A 93 -14.75 -2.85 9.00
CA SER A 93 -13.89 -3.80 9.71
C SER A 93 -14.36 -5.24 9.49
N SER A 94 -13.43 -6.15 9.23
CA SER A 94 -13.71 -7.58 8.96
C SER A 94 -14.71 -7.86 7.83
N THR A 95 -14.94 -6.91 6.92
CA THR A 95 -15.79 -7.13 5.74
C THR A 95 -15.15 -8.06 4.72
N MET A 96 -15.99 -8.74 3.94
CA MET A 96 -15.54 -9.52 2.78
C MET A 96 -15.75 -8.71 1.50
N LEU A 97 -14.68 -8.24 0.87
CA LEU A 97 -14.68 -7.41 -0.34
C LEU A 97 -13.90 -8.09 -1.48
N TRP A 98 -13.87 -9.43 -1.51
CA TRP A 98 -13.14 -10.16 -2.56
C TRP A 98 -13.68 -9.78 -3.93
N ARG A 99 -12.79 -9.34 -4.82
CA ARG A 99 -13.14 -8.84 -6.17
C ARG A 99 -14.17 -7.71 -6.22
N ALA A 100 -14.38 -6.99 -5.12
CA ALA A 100 -15.23 -5.81 -5.13
C ALA A 100 -14.63 -4.70 -6.02
N VAL A 101 -15.47 -3.89 -6.63
CA VAL A 101 -15.07 -2.73 -7.45
C VAL A 101 -15.26 -1.47 -6.61
N LEU A 102 -14.17 -0.89 -6.13
CA LEU A 102 -14.14 0.37 -5.38
C LEU A 102 -13.43 1.47 -6.18
N LYS A 103 -13.46 1.39 -7.52
CA LYS A 103 -12.78 2.35 -8.38
C LYS A 103 -13.30 3.76 -8.08
N ARG A 104 -12.39 4.70 -7.80
CA ARG A 104 -12.71 6.10 -7.43
C ARG A 104 -13.63 6.26 -6.21
N ALA A 105 -13.80 5.22 -5.39
CA ALA A 105 -14.55 5.35 -4.15
C ALA A 105 -13.81 6.25 -3.15
N ASN A 106 -14.55 6.96 -2.31
CA ASN A 106 -13.99 7.79 -1.25
C ASN A 106 -14.07 7.06 0.10
N LEU A 107 -12.98 6.46 0.53
CA LEU A 107 -12.81 5.71 1.78
C LEU A 107 -11.97 6.49 2.82
N ALA A 108 -11.89 7.81 2.72
CA ALA A 108 -11.06 8.60 3.64
C ALA A 108 -11.49 8.37 5.10
N GLY A 109 -10.53 8.07 5.97
CA GLY A 109 -10.76 7.75 7.38
C GLY A 109 -11.62 6.51 7.64
N ALA A 110 -11.90 5.67 6.64
CA ALA A 110 -12.67 4.45 6.83
C ALA A 110 -11.88 3.42 7.65
N ASN A 111 -12.60 2.62 8.44
CA ASN A 111 -12.02 1.50 9.16
C ASN A 111 -12.14 0.23 8.32
N LEU A 112 -11.03 -0.24 7.77
CA LEU A 112 -10.89 -1.48 6.98
C LEU A 112 -10.06 -2.54 7.74
N ASN A 113 -9.95 -2.42 9.08
CA ASN A 113 -9.19 -3.37 9.88
C ASN A 113 -9.65 -4.80 9.59
N ARG A 114 -8.71 -5.68 9.22
CA ARG A 114 -8.95 -7.09 8.87
C ARG A 114 -9.92 -7.33 7.69
N ALA A 115 -10.25 -6.31 6.91
CA ALA A 115 -11.07 -6.47 5.72
C ALA A 115 -10.36 -7.35 4.66
N SER A 116 -11.15 -8.14 3.92
CA SER A 116 -10.64 -8.99 2.85
C SER A 116 -10.89 -8.35 1.47
N LEU A 117 -9.90 -7.61 0.97
CA LEU A 117 -9.87 -6.89 -0.31
C LEU A 117 -9.06 -7.62 -1.39
N ASN A 118 -8.82 -8.92 -1.25
CA ASN A 118 -8.07 -9.70 -2.23
C ASN A 118 -8.69 -9.55 -3.64
N GLU A 119 -7.84 -9.25 -4.62
CA GLU A 119 -8.24 -8.99 -6.01
C GLU A 119 -9.27 -7.85 -6.21
N ALA A 120 -9.49 -7.00 -5.21
CA ALA A 120 -10.39 -5.85 -5.34
C ALA A 120 -9.79 -4.77 -6.25
N ASN A 121 -10.66 -4.01 -6.91
CA ASN A 121 -10.26 -2.88 -7.74
C ASN A 121 -10.48 -1.55 -6.99
N LEU A 122 -9.41 -1.02 -6.41
CA LEU A 122 -9.34 0.27 -5.69
C LEU A 122 -8.63 1.35 -6.52
N ALA A 123 -8.59 1.20 -7.85
CA ALA A 123 -7.90 2.18 -8.71
C ALA A 123 -8.48 3.58 -8.50
N GLU A 124 -7.60 4.57 -8.33
CA GLU A 124 -7.94 5.98 -8.08
C GLU A 124 -8.83 6.20 -6.84
N ALA A 125 -8.94 5.22 -5.93
CA ALA A 125 -9.71 5.38 -4.70
C ALA A 125 -8.98 6.29 -3.70
N ASN A 126 -9.76 7.02 -2.89
CA ASN A 126 -9.23 7.83 -1.81
C ASN A 126 -9.29 7.04 -0.49
N LEU A 127 -8.15 6.59 0.01
CA LEU A 127 -7.95 5.85 1.26
C LEU A 127 -7.14 6.68 2.28
N ALA A 128 -7.05 8.00 2.10
CA ALA A 128 -6.30 8.86 3.02
C ALA A 128 -6.77 8.63 4.46
N THR A 129 -5.81 8.50 5.38
CA THR A 129 -6.02 8.24 6.82
C THR A 129 -6.84 7.00 7.17
N ALA A 130 -7.11 6.10 6.21
CA ALA A 130 -7.86 4.87 6.48
C ALA A 130 -7.06 3.88 7.33
N ASP A 131 -7.76 3.08 8.13
CA ASP A 131 -7.18 2.00 8.93
C ASP A 131 -7.30 0.67 8.18
N LEU A 132 -6.21 0.19 7.59
CA LEU A 132 -6.09 -1.10 6.91
C LEU A 132 -5.23 -2.10 7.71
N ARG A 133 -5.11 -1.97 9.03
CA ARG A 133 -4.34 -2.92 9.85
C ARG A 133 -4.84 -4.35 9.63
N ASP A 134 -3.90 -5.28 9.43
CA ASP A 134 -4.17 -6.69 9.13
C ASP A 134 -5.10 -6.95 7.90
N ALA A 135 -5.34 -5.95 7.03
CA ALA A 135 -6.19 -6.11 5.86
C ALA A 135 -5.51 -7.01 4.80
N LYS A 136 -6.32 -7.76 4.05
CA LYS A 136 -5.84 -8.66 2.99
C LYS A 136 -6.09 -8.03 1.63
N LEU A 137 -5.03 -7.61 0.95
CA LEU A 137 -5.02 -6.89 -0.33
C LEU A 137 -4.22 -7.65 -1.41
N THR A 138 -4.10 -8.98 -1.28
CA THR A 138 -3.31 -9.78 -2.24
C THR A 138 -3.88 -9.61 -3.65
N GLY A 139 -3.03 -9.19 -4.59
CA GLY A 139 -3.41 -8.95 -5.98
C GLY A 139 -4.37 -7.78 -6.21
N ALA A 140 -4.67 -6.96 -5.17
CA ALA A 140 -5.54 -5.82 -5.32
C ALA A 140 -4.95 -4.76 -6.27
N ASN A 141 -5.82 -4.05 -6.99
CA ASN A 141 -5.43 -2.95 -7.85
C ASN A 141 -5.64 -1.61 -7.14
N LEU A 142 -4.57 -0.99 -6.66
CA LEU A 142 -4.52 0.35 -6.05
C LEU A 142 -3.81 1.37 -6.95
N THR A 143 -3.79 1.15 -8.27
CA THR A 143 -3.15 2.08 -9.22
C THR A 143 -3.72 3.48 -9.06
N GLY A 144 -2.85 4.47 -8.80
CA GLY A 144 -3.24 5.86 -8.60
C GLY A 144 -4.08 6.14 -7.34
N ALA A 145 -4.19 5.18 -6.41
CA ALA A 145 -4.94 5.38 -5.17
C ALA A 145 -4.19 6.34 -4.23
N ASN A 146 -4.95 7.08 -3.42
CA ASN A 146 -4.39 7.92 -2.36
C ASN A 146 -4.46 7.19 -1.01
N LEU A 147 -3.35 6.69 -0.50
CA LEU A 147 -3.19 6.09 0.82
C LEU A 147 -2.34 6.97 1.77
N SER A 148 -2.27 8.28 1.52
CA SER A 148 -1.48 9.18 2.36
C SER A 148 -1.94 9.08 3.82
N GLU A 149 -0.98 8.95 4.73
CA GLU A 149 -1.20 8.79 6.18
C GLU A 149 -2.09 7.59 6.58
N ALA A 150 -2.33 6.63 5.68
CA ALA A 150 -3.07 5.41 6.00
C ALA A 150 -2.25 4.47 6.90
N THR A 151 -2.93 3.69 7.74
CA THR A 151 -2.30 2.67 8.59
C THR A 151 -2.49 1.29 7.98
N LEU A 152 -1.43 0.67 7.49
CA LEU A 152 -1.40 -0.66 6.88
C LEU A 152 -0.51 -1.65 7.66
N VAL A 153 -0.32 -1.44 8.97
CA VAL A 153 0.51 -2.31 9.81
C VAL A 153 0.06 -3.78 9.65
N LYS A 154 1.00 -4.65 9.30
CA LYS A 154 0.78 -6.09 9.03
C LYS A 154 -0.23 -6.42 7.92
N ALA A 155 -0.60 -5.46 7.08
CA ALA A 155 -1.45 -5.74 5.92
C ALA A 155 -0.71 -6.63 4.90
N THR A 156 -1.46 -7.44 4.16
CA THR A 156 -0.91 -8.30 3.09
C THR A 156 -1.21 -7.71 1.72
N LEU A 157 -0.21 -7.10 1.08
CA LEU A 157 -0.26 -6.49 -0.25
C LEU A 157 0.53 -7.31 -1.29
N CYS A 158 0.76 -8.60 -1.06
CA CYS A 158 1.46 -9.47 -2.02
C CYS A 158 0.89 -9.34 -3.43
N LYS A 159 1.76 -9.08 -4.41
CA LYS A 159 1.38 -8.90 -5.83
C LYS A 159 0.37 -7.77 -6.10
N ALA A 160 0.14 -6.87 -5.15
CA ALA A 160 -0.74 -5.72 -5.36
C ALA A 160 -0.13 -4.75 -6.37
N LYS A 161 -1.00 -4.02 -7.09
CA LYS A 161 -0.60 -2.98 -8.03
C LYS A 161 -0.79 -1.61 -7.38
N LEU A 162 0.30 -0.94 -7.04
CA LEU A 162 0.34 0.40 -6.44
C LEU A 162 1.03 1.43 -7.34
N VAL A 163 1.07 1.18 -8.65
CA VAL A 163 1.69 2.10 -9.62
C VAL A 163 1.04 3.48 -9.49
N LEU A 164 1.87 4.53 -9.39
CA LEU A 164 1.42 5.92 -9.21
C LEU A 164 0.58 6.18 -7.94
N ALA A 165 0.53 5.27 -6.97
CA ALA A 165 -0.17 5.50 -5.72
C ALA A 165 0.58 6.53 -4.85
N SER A 166 -0.17 7.28 -4.02
CA SER A 166 0.42 8.08 -2.93
C SER A 166 0.33 7.30 -1.63
N LEU A 167 1.45 7.09 -0.97
CA LEU A 167 1.60 6.49 0.36
C LEU A 167 2.42 7.42 1.27
N CYS A 168 2.46 8.72 0.96
CA CYS A 168 3.19 9.72 1.75
C CYS A 168 2.77 9.64 3.22
N GLY A 169 3.75 9.44 4.12
CA GLY A 169 3.51 9.34 5.57
C GLY A 169 2.69 8.11 6.02
N ALA A 170 2.44 7.14 5.15
CA ALA A 170 1.70 5.94 5.53
C ALA A 170 2.53 5.04 6.46
N ASN A 171 1.85 4.26 7.30
CA ASN A 171 2.48 3.27 8.17
C ASN A 171 2.27 1.86 7.61
N LEU A 172 3.32 1.27 7.04
CA LEU A 172 3.38 -0.10 6.52
C LEU A 172 4.29 -1.00 7.38
N GLU A 173 4.45 -0.70 8.67
CA GLU A 173 5.25 -1.52 9.59
C GLU A 173 4.86 -3.01 9.47
N ARG A 174 5.83 -3.86 9.17
CA ARG A 174 5.68 -5.32 9.02
C ARG A 174 4.61 -5.75 8.00
N ALA A 175 4.24 -4.89 7.07
CA ALA A 175 3.37 -5.26 5.95
C ALA A 175 4.09 -6.22 4.99
N ASP A 176 3.32 -7.07 4.31
CA ASP A 176 3.82 -7.98 3.29
C ASP A 176 3.54 -7.43 1.90
N LEU A 177 4.56 -6.89 1.24
CA LEU A 177 4.54 -6.32 -0.11
C LEU A 177 5.32 -7.18 -1.11
N ALA A 178 5.52 -8.47 -0.83
CA ALA A 178 6.27 -9.35 -1.73
C ALA A 178 5.69 -9.33 -3.16
N GLU A 179 6.56 -9.12 -4.14
CA GLU A 179 6.20 -9.05 -5.56
C GLU A 179 5.17 -7.95 -5.92
N ALA A 180 4.92 -6.99 -5.03
CA ALA A 180 4.06 -5.85 -5.32
C ALA A 180 4.72 -4.91 -6.35
N ASN A 181 3.89 -4.21 -7.12
CA ASN A 181 4.36 -3.20 -8.07
C ASN A 181 4.06 -1.79 -7.54
N LEU A 182 5.10 -1.12 -7.05
CA LEU A 182 5.11 0.24 -6.52
C LEU A 182 5.92 1.18 -7.44
N SER A 183 6.02 0.89 -8.73
CA SER A 183 6.75 1.79 -9.62
C SER A 183 6.08 3.16 -9.71
N ASP A 184 6.87 4.22 -9.71
CA ASP A 184 6.42 5.62 -9.80
C ASP A 184 5.48 6.09 -8.67
N SER A 185 5.35 5.33 -7.57
CA SER A 185 4.56 5.76 -6.40
C SER A 185 5.34 6.71 -5.49
N ASP A 186 4.62 7.49 -4.69
CA ASP A 186 5.19 8.35 -3.66
C ASP A 186 5.09 7.71 -2.29
N LEU A 187 6.21 7.27 -1.74
CA LEU A 187 6.39 6.69 -0.41
C LEU A 187 7.30 7.59 0.46
N SER A 188 7.35 8.90 0.20
CA SER A 188 8.09 9.79 1.09
C SER A 188 7.53 9.72 2.53
N TRP A 189 8.42 9.79 3.52
CA TRP A 189 8.06 9.71 4.95
C TRP A 189 7.35 8.42 5.39
N VAL A 190 7.36 7.37 4.56
CA VAL A 190 6.67 6.12 4.88
C VAL A 190 7.42 5.36 5.98
N ASN A 191 6.68 4.68 6.86
CA ASN A 191 7.28 3.65 7.73
C ASN A 191 7.09 2.27 7.08
N LEU A 192 8.20 1.59 6.77
CA LEU A 192 8.32 0.24 6.24
C LEU A 192 9.17 -0.65 7.14
N ASP A 193 9.29 -0.33 8.44
CA ASP A 193 10.12 -1.08 9.36
C ASP A 193 9.69 -2.55 9.41
N GLY A 194 10.65 -3.45 9.20
CA GLY A 194 10.44 -4.89 9.13
C GLY A 194 9.48 -5.35 8.01
N ALA A 195 9.12 -4.50 7.06
CA ALA A 195 8.24 -4.86 5.95
C ALA A 195 8.91 -5.85 4.99
N ASN A 196 8.11 -6.71 4.36
CA ASN A 196 8.59 -7.65 3.36
C ASN A 196 8.37 -7.08 1.95
N LEU A 197 9.43 -6.59 1.30
CA LEU A 197 9.44 -6.04 -0.06
C LEU A 197 10.17 -6.97 -1.05
N ARG A 198 10.25 -8.27 -0.73
CA ARG A 198 10.96 -9.25 -1.55
C ARG A 198 10.46 -9.22 -3.00
N ALA A 199 11.38 -9.03 -3.94
CA ALA A 199 11.11 -8.96 -5.38
C ALA A 199 10.04 -7.92 -5.77
N ALA A 200 9.81 -6.91 -4.94
CA ALA A 200 8.92 -5.80 -5.28
C ALA A 200 9.54 -4.95 -6.38
N ASN A 201 8.69 -4.40 -7.26
CA ASN A 201 9.11 -3.37 -8.21
C ASN A 201 8.92 -2.00 -7.57
N LEU A 202 10.02 -1.34 -7.24
CA LEU A 202 10.14 0.00 -6.65
C LEU A 202 10.84 0.95 -7.64
N SER A 203 10.83 0.66 -8.95
CA SER A 203 11.50 1.52 -9.92
C SER A 203 10.90 2.92 -9.95
N ARG A 204 11.76 3.95 -9.92
CA ARG A 204 11.38 5.38 -9.87
C ARG A 204 10.50 5.76 -8.67
N VAL A 205 10.42 4.92 -7.63
CA VAL A 205 9.67 5.24 -6.41
C VAL A 205 10.31 6.43 -5.69
N ASN A 206 9.49 7.24 -5.01
CA ASN A 206 9.99 8.20 -4.03
C ASN A 206 9.95 7.58 -2.63
N LEU A 207 11.11 7.35 -2.01
CA LEU A 207 11.31 6.88 -0.63
C LEU A 207 12.13 7.91 0.18
N GLY A 208 12.06 9.19 -0.18
CA GLY A 208 12.73 10.25 0.57
C GLY A 208 12.28 10.25 2.03
N GLU A 209 13.24 10.24 2.95
CA GLU A 209 13.00 10.21 4.41
C GLU A 209 12.16 9.02 4.89
N ALA A 210 12.12 7.93 4.13
CA ALA A 210 11.43 6.71 4.54
C ALA A 210 12.20 5.92 5.60
N GLU A 211 11.46 5.25 6.50
CA GLU A 211 12.00 4.30 7.49
C GLU A 211 11.88 2.88 6.93
N LEU A 212 12.99 2.17 6.75
CA LEU A 212 13.06 0.80 6.22
C LEU A 212 13.93 -0.10 7.12
N THR A 213 13.99 0.17 8.43
CA THR A 213 14.86 -0.58 9.35
C THR A 213 14.47 -2.05 9.35
N GLY A 214 15.43 -2.94 9.05
CA GLY A 214 15.21 -4.38 8.98
C GLY A 214 14.26 -4.84 7.88
N ALA A 215 13.90 -3.98 6.91
CA ALA A 215 13.04 -4.36 5.80
C ALA A 215 13.71 -5.40 4.89
N ASN A 216 12.92 -6.32 4.33
CA ASN A 216 13.41 -7.32 3.40
C ASN A 216 13.21 -6.88 1.94
N LEU A 217 14.26 -6.39 1.30
CA LEU A 217 14.31 -5.93 -0.09
C LEU A 217 15.03 -6.93 -1.01
N TYR A 218 15.14 -8.21 -0.62
CA TYR A 218 15.79 -9.24 -1.41
C TYR A 218 15.25 -9.29 -2.85
N ARG A 219 16.13 -9.13 -3.84
CA ARG A 219 15.79 -9.04 -5.28
C ARG A 219 14.81 -7.93 -5.68
N ALA A 220 14.63 -6.91 -4.84
CA ALA A 220 13.77 -5.78 -5.20
C ALA A 220 14.41 -4.93 -6.31
N ASN A 221 13.58 -4.35 -7.17
CA ASN A 221 14.03 -3.41 -8.20
C ASN A 221 13.81 -1.98 -7.72
N LEU A 222 14.87 -1.28 -7.32
CA LEU A 222 14.90 0.13 -6.95
C LEU A 222 15.59 1.00 -8.02
N THR A 223 15.58 0.58 -9.29
CA THR A 223 16.20 1.34 -10.39
C THR A 223 15.62 2.76 -10.44
N ALA A 224 16.51 3.76 -10.42
CA ALA A 224 16.18 5.19 -10.39
C ALA A 224 15.26 5.61 -9.22
N ALA A 225 15.19 4.84 -8.14
CA ALA A 225 14.46 5.21 -6.93
C ALA A 225 15.13 6.39 -6.21
N LYS A 226 14.33 7.19 -5.51
CA LYS A 226 14.79 8.30 -4.67
C LYS A 226 14.76 7.85 -3.21
N LEU A 227 15.90 7.66 -2.57
CA LEU A 227 16.06 7.26 -1.17
C LEU A 227 16.83 8.32 -0.37
N ILE A 228 16.67 9.60 -0.71
CA ILE A 228 17.37 10.70 -0.04
C ILE A 228 17.03 10.68 1.45
N VAL A 229 18.05 10.60 2.32
CA VAL A 229 17.90 10.59 3.79
C VAL A 229 17.09 9.38 4.32
N ALA A 230 16.83 8.36 3.50
CA ALA A 230 16.13 7.15 3.94
C ALA A 230 16.96 6.36 4.98
N ILE A 231 16.28 5.69 5.90
CA ILE A 231 16.88 4.87 6.95
C ILE A 231 16.71 3.39 6.58
N LEU A 232 17.79 2.74 6.12
CA LEU A 232 17.83 1.33 5.70
C LEU A 232 18.64 0.45 6.65
N ARG A 233 18.73 0.83 7.93
CA ARG A 233 19.54 0.13 8.93
C ARG A 233 19.17 -1.35 9.02
N GLY A 234 20.15 -2.23 8.84
CA GLY A 234 19.94 -3.68 8.89
C GLY A 234 18.99 -4.23 7.81
N ALA A 235 18.63 -3.44 6.80
CA ALA A 235 17.77 -3.90 5.71
C ALA A 235 18.49 -4.95 4.85
N ASN A 236 17.73 -5.91 4.33
CA ASN A 236 18.25 -6.93 3.42
C ASN A 236 18.04 -6.51 1.96
N LEU A 237 19.07 -5.95 1.33
CA LEU A 237 19.10 -5.57 -0.10
C LEU A 237 19.90 -6.58 -0.95
N GLU A 238 20.10 -7.82 -0.48
CA GLU A 238 20.82 -8.83 -1.26
C GLU A 238 20.18 -9.01 -2.64
N ARG A 239 21.00 -8.95 -3.70
CA ARG A 239 20.59 -9.04 -5.12
C ARG A 239 19.58 -7.96 -5.56
N ALA A 240 19.46 -6.86 -4.83
CA ALA A 240 18.61 -5.75 -5.26
C ALA A 240 19.25 -4.96 -6.43
N GLU A 241 18.40 -4.41 -7.30
CA GLU A 241 18.80 -3.52 -8.38
C GLU A 241 18.61 -2.05 -7.94
N LEU A 242 19.69 -1.30 -7.75
CA LEU A 242 19.68 0.12 -7.37
C LEU A 242 20.34 0.99 -8.44
N ILE A 243 20.27 0.58 -9.70
CA ILE A 243 20.90 1.28 -10.83
C ILE A 243 20.36 2.71 -10.89
N SER A 244 21.27 3.69 -10.87
CA SER A 244 20.93 5.13 -10.88
C SER A 244 20.01 5.59 -9.75
N ALA A 245 19.90 4.81 -8.66
CA ALA A 245 19.15 5.23 -7.48
C ALA A 245 19.86 6.39 -6.77
N ASN A 246 19.09 7.27 -6.12
CA ASN A 246 19.63 8.35 -5.31
C ASN A 246 19.53 8.02 -3.83
N LEU A 247 20.63 7.59 -3.23
CA LEU A 247 20.79 7.29 -1.80
C LEU A 247 21.56 8.39 -1.06
N SER A 248 21.55 9.63 -1.57
CA SER A 248 22.30 10.72 -0.93
C SER A 248 21.87 10.89 0.53
N SER A 249 22.83 10.89 1.44
CA SER A 249 22.63 10.99 2.89
C SER A 249 21.76 9.88 3.51
N ALA A 250 21.53 8.77 2.80
CA ALA A 250 20.83 7.61 3.35
C ALA A 250 21.70 6.89 4.40
N ASP A 251 21.04 6.28 5.39
CA ASP A 251 21.70 5.46 6.41
C ASP A 251 21.51 3.98 6.07
N LEU A 252 22.57 3.33 5.61
CA LEU A 252 22.62 1.91 5.27
C LEU A 252 23.38 1.10 6.33
N SER A 253 23.57 1.61 7.55
CA SER A 253 24.38 0.91 8.54
C SER A 253 23.85 -0.50 8.79
N TRP A 254 24.76 -1.49 8.85
CA TRP A 254 24.43 -2.92 9.00
C TRP A 254 23.58 -3.56 7.89
N ALA A 255 23.31 -2.84 6.79
CA ALA A 255 22.52 -3.39 5.69
C ALA A 255 23.28 -4.50 4.94
N ASN A 256 22.54 -5.42 4.33
CA ASN A 256 23.09 -6.44 3.45
C ASN A 256 22.93 -6.04 1.98
N LEU A 257 24.02 -5.71 1.30
CA LEU A 257 24.06 -5.37 -0.13
C LEU A 257 24.84 -6.41 -0.95
N ASP A 258 25.01 -7.62 -0.42
CA ASP A 258 25.67 -8.71 -1.15
C ASP A 258 24.98 -8.94 -2.52
N ASP A 259 25.78 -9.09 -3.58
CA ASP A 259 25.34 -9.25 -4.97
C ASP A 259 24.42 -8.12 -5.51
N ALA A 260 24.29 -6.98 -4.82
CA ALA A 260 23.46 -5.87 -5.28
C ALA A 260 24.14 -5.07 -6.41
N ASN A 261 23.33 -4.42 -7.25
CA ASN A 261 23.82 -3.58 -8.34
C ASN A 261 23.49 -2.10 -8.10
N LEU A 262 24.52 -1.30 -7.78
CA LEU A 262 24.45 0.14 -7.53
C LEU A 262 25.10 0.94 -8.67
N SER A 263 25.14 0.40 -9.89
CA SER A 263 25.75 1.10 -11.02
C SER A 263 25.14 2.49 -11.23
N GLY A 264 25.96 3.53 -11.22
CA GLY A 264 25.54 4.92 -11.37
C GLY A 264 24.70 5.47 -10.21
N ALA A 265 24.62 4.78 -9.08
CA ALA A 265 23.88 5.26 -7.92
C ALA A 265 24.60 6.45 -7.25
N ASN A 266 23.82 7.38 -6.70
CA ASN A 266 24.34 8.47 -5.88
C ASN A 266 24.32 8.05 -4.41
N LEU A 267 25.49 7.88 -3.80
CA LEU A 267 25.71 7.59 -2.39
C LEU A 267 26.40 8.77 -1.67
N HIS A 268 26.33 9.98 -2.21
CA HIS A 268 26.95 11.15 -1.60
C HIS A 268 26.50 11.32 -0.14
N ARG A 269 27.46 11.36 0.79
CA ARG A 269 27.23 11.45 2.25
C ARG A 269 26.41 10.31 2.86
N ALA A 270 26.20 9.20 2.13
CA ALA A 270 25.55 8.03 2.69
C ALA A 270 26.40 7.40 3.80
N ILE A 271 25.74 6.75 4.75
CA ILE A 271 26.39 6.01 5.84
C ILE A 271 26.36 4.53 5.49
N LEU A 272 27.52 3.91 5.32
CA LEU A 272 27.67 2.49 4.98
C LEU A 272 28.51 1.75 6.04
N GLU A 273 28.45 2.21 7.29
CA GLU A 273 29.15 1.58 8.41
C GLU A 273 28.62 0.15 8.63
N ASP A 274 29.52 -0.82 8.76
CA ASP A 274 29.19 -2.24 8.93
C ASP A 274 28.28 -2.84 7.84
N THR A 275 28.23 -2.23 6.65
CA THR A 275 27.44 -2.74 5.51
C THR A 275 28.13 -3.94 4.87
N ARG A 276 27.37 -5.00 4.54
CA ARG A 276 27.90 -6.12 3.76
C ARG A 276 27.85 -5.78 2.28
N LEU A 277 29.00 -5.85 1.62
CA LEU A 277 29.17 -5.45 0.22
C LEU A 277 29.81 -6.58 -0.60
N SER A 278 29.55 -7.86 -0.32
CA SER A 278 30.21 -8.95 -1.06
C SER A 278 29.70 -8.98 -2.50
N SER A 279 30.59 -8.92 -3.49
CA SER A 279 30.24 -8.94 -4.93
C SER A 279 29.30 -7.82 -5.38
N THR A 280 29.21 -6.72 -4.64
CA THR A 280 28.40 -5.56 -5.00
C THR A 280 28.99 -4.82 -6.20
N ILE A 281 28.14 -4.39 -7.15
CA ILE A 281 28.58 -3.64 -8.33
C ILE A 281 28.40 -2.15 -8.06
N LEU A 282 29.48 -1.36 -8.11
CA LEU A 282 29.50 0.08 -7.82
C LEU A 282 29.99 0.92 -9.01
N ARG A 283 29.92 0.38 -10.22
CA ARG A 283 30.39 1.05 -11.45
C ARG A 283 29.79 2.45 -11.60
N GLY A 284 30.61 3.48 -11.67
CA GLY A 284 30.14 4.86 -11.82
C GLY A 284 29.32 5.40 -10.67
N ALA A 285 29.30 4.72 -9.50
CA ALA A 285 28.60 5.21 -8.32
C ALA A 285 29.34 6.42 -7.72
N ASP A 286 28.61 7.35 -7.13
CA ASP A 286 29.17 8.51 -6.44
C ASP A 286 29.16 8.29 -4.92
N LEU A 287 30.31 7.94 -4.33
CA LEU A 287 30.50 7.77 -2.90
C LEU A 287 31.15 8.98 -2.23
N ASN A 288 31.17 10.15 -2.86
CA ASN A 288 31.80 11.34 -2.30
C ASN A 288 31.27 11.67 -0.89
N GLU A 289 32.16 11.88 0.08
CA GLU A 289 31.83 12.08 1.50
C GLU A 289 31.04 10.93 2.18
N ALA A 290 30.91 9.76 1.53
CA ALA A 290 30.28 8.61 2.15
C ALA A 290 31.11 8.08 3.33
N LYS A 291 30.43 7.64 4.38
CA LYS A 291 31.08 7.03 5.56
C LYS A 291 31.21 5.54 5.36
N LEU A 292 32.44 5.05 5.36
CA LEU A 292 32.80 3.64 5.22
C LEU A 292 33.68 3.22 6.40
N ASN A 293 33.61 1.95 6.80
CA ASN A 293 34.54 1.40 7.79
C ASN A 293 35.99 1.44 7.27
N SER A 294 36.95 1.64 8.17
CA SER A 294 38.39 1.69 7.84
C SER A 294 38.95 0.39 7.23
N GLU A 295 38.24 -0.74 7.35
CA GLU A 295 38.68 -2.05 6.85
C GLU A 295 38.27 -2.35 5.39
N ILE A 296 37.58 -1.41 4.73
CA ILE A 296 37.19 -1.50 3.31
C ILE A 296 38.41 -1.56 2.35
N HIS A 297 39.63 -1.41 2.86
CA HIS A 297 40.86 -1.68 2.11
C HIS A 297 41.05 -3.16 1.68
N ALA A 298 40.18 -4.10 2.09
CA ALA A 298 40.21 -5.51 1.66
C ALA A 298 39.33 -5.84 0.42
N LEU A 299 38.74 -4.83 -0.24
CA LEU A 299 37.72 -4.99 -1.30
C LEU A 299 38.27 -5.36 -2.69
N ASN A 300 39.12 -6.37 -2.80
CA ASN A 300 39.61 -6.90 -4.09
C ASN A 300 38.52 -7.57 -4.96
N PHE A 301 37.25 -7.58 -4.51
CA PHE A 301 36.13 -8.28 -5.14
C PHE A 301 34.99 -7.36 -5.57
N LEU A 302 35.14 -6.04 -5.43
CA LEU A 302 34.15 -5.08 -5.91
C LEU A 302 34.54 -4.46 -7.25
N ASP A 303 33.52 -4.22 -8.07
CA ASP A 303 33.68 -3.46 -9.30
C ASP A 303 33.42 -1.98 -9.03
N PHE A 304 34.52 -1.25 -8.80
CA PHE A 304 34.55 0.21 -8.60
C PHE A 304 34.82 1.00 -9.89
N SER A 305 34.77 0.37 -11.07
CA SER A 305 35.15 1.04 -12.31
C SER A 305 34.37 2.36 -12.49
N TRP A 306 35.09 3.48 -12.63
CA TRP A 306 34.57 4.85 -12.74
C TRP A 306 33.82 5.41 -11.52
N ALA A 307 33.88 4.75 -10.36
CA ALA A 307 33.25 5.26 -9.15
C ALA A 307 34.02 6.46 -8.56
N THR A 308 33.31 7.41 -7.97
CA THR A 308 33.89 8.48 -7.13
C THR A 308 33.96 7.98 -5.70
N MET A 309 35.15 7.98 -5.10
CA MET A 309 35.40 7.49 -3.74
C MET A 309 35.14 8.59 -2.68
N PRO A 310 35.09 8.24 -1.38
CA PRO A 310 34.80 9.21 -0.31
C PRO A 310 35.73 10.42 -0.24
N ASP A 311 36.99 10.28 -0.68
CA ASP A 311 37.99 11.34 -0.76
C ASP A 311 37.89 12.17 -2.05
N GLY A 312 36.93 11.85 -2.93
CA GLY A 312 36.72 12.48 -4.23
C GLY A 312 37.55 11.91 -5.37
N ALA A 313 38.40 10.90 -5.13
CA ALA A 313 39.17 10.25 -6.19
C ALA A 313 38.26 9.41 -7.10
N VAL A 314 38.54 9.38 -8.41
CA VAL A 314 37.82 8.52 -9.36
C VAL A 314 38.65 7.26 -9.62
N HIS A 315 38.06 6.09 -9.39
CA HIS A 315 38.72 4.81 -9.65
C HIS A 315 38.59 4.43 -11.13
N SER A 316 39.69 4.09 -11.78
CA SER A 316 39.70 3.59 -13.17
C SER A 316 39.26 2.15 -13.27
#